data_AF-A0A3M2EJC2-F1
#
_entry.id   AF-A0A3M2EJC2-F1
#
_cell.length_a   1.000
_cell.length_b   1.000
_cell.length_c   1.000
_cell.angle_alpha   90.00
_cell.angle_beta   90.00
_cell.angle_gamma   90.00
#
_symmetry.space_group_name_H-M   'P 1'
#
loop_
_entity.id
_entity.type
_entity.pdbx_description
1 polymer ?
#
loop_
_entity_poly.entity_id
_entity_poly.type
_entity_poly.pdbx_seq_one_letter_code
_entity_poly.pdbx_strand_id
1 'polypeptide(L)'
;MARIAVWLGVLGALVPVQAAAHVSERALVLLLPTGVWIPAGVAAVAASALILFALPGRVVAALFRPLRLGSAPAPPGRLARGTSVAGCALLAVLVLAGLTGPRDPLANPLSLAVWTGFWILLPLAQAALGDLWGAINPWSGPAALIGVRRGLWPG
;
A
#
# COMPACT_ATOMS: atom_id res chain seq x y z
N MET A 1 26.81 8.47 17.98
CA MET A 1 26.14 7.51 18.89
C MET A 1 24.68 7.26 18.55
N ALA A 2 23.85 8.29 18.32
CA ALA A 2 22.44 8.13 17.94
C ALA A 2 22.17 7.22 16.71
N ARG A 3 23.02 7.28 15.68
CA ARG A 3 22.89 6.45 14.47
C ARG A 3 23.04 4.95 14.74
N ILE A 4 23.93 4.57 15.67
CA ILE A 4 24.17 3.15 16.01
C ILE A 4 22.98 2.61 16.81
N ALA A 5 22.41 3.41 17.72
CA ALA A 5 21.19 3.04 18.46
C ALA A 5 19.98 2.85 17.53
N VAL A 6 19.83 3.68 16.49
CA VAL A 6 18.79 3.51 15.46
C VAL A 6 19.01 2.22 14.67
N TRP A 7 20.24 1.93 14.23
CA TRP A 7 20.53 0.70 13.50
C TRP A 7 20.35 -0.56 14.37
N LEU A 8 20.72 -0.51 15.64
CA LEU A 8 20.47 -1.59 16.60
C LEU A 8 18.97 -1.79 16.87
N GLY A 9 18.19 -0.71 16.92
CA GLY A 9 16.73 -0.79 17.00
C GLY A 9 16.09 -1.38 15.74
N VAL A 10 16.57 -1.00 14.56
CA VAL A 10 16.13 -1.58 13.27
C VAL A 10 16.50 -3.06 13.18
N LEU A 11 17.72 -3.44 13.58
CA LEU A 11 18.16 -4.85 13.62
C LEU A 11 17.37 -5.67 14.66
N GLY A 12 17.02 -5.07 15.80
CA GLY A 12 16.14 -5.67 16.80
C GLY A 12 14.71 -5.91 16.29
N ALA A 13 14.19 -5.00 15.45
CA ALA A 13 12.89 -5.17 14.80
C ALA A 13 12.90 -6.22 13.65
N LEU A 14 14.08 -6.63 13.20
CA LEU A 14 14.27 -7.68 12.19
C LEU A 14 14.48 -9.08 12.81
N VAL A 15 14.46 -9.19 14.15
CA VAL A 15 14.52 -10.50 14.80
C VAL A 15 13.25 -11.28 14.47
N PRO A 16 13.33 -12.45 13.83
CA PRO A 16 12.17 -13.24 13.48
C PRO A 16 11.46 -13.68 14.76
N VAL A 17 10.29 -13.12 15.01
CA VAL A 17 9.39 -13.54 16.09
C VAL A 17 8.38 -14.54 15.54
N GLN A 18 7.83 -15.41 16.40
CA GLN A 18 6.64 -16.19 16.07
C GLN A 18 5.54 -15.24 15.58
N ALA A 19 5.28 -15.26 14.28
CA ALA A 19 4.17 -14.52 13.72
C ALA A 19 2.88 -15.17 14.22
N ALA A 20 2.01 -14.40 14.89
CA ALA A 20 0.64 -14.79 15.20
C ALA A 20 -0.25 -14.89 13.93
N ALA A 21 0.35 -15.25 12.79
CA ALA A 21 -0.30 -15.50 11.53
C ALA A 21 -0.60 -17.00 11.45
N HIS A 22 -1.53 -17.47 12.29
CA HIS A 22 -2.13 -18.77 12.06
C HIS A 22 -2.97 -18.64 10.78
N VAL A 23 -2.51 -19.27 9.69
CA VAL A 23 -3.26 -19.30 8.45
C VAL A 23 -4.61 -19.96 8.74
N SER A 24 -5.71 -19.27 8.45
CA SER A 24 -7.03 -19.85 8.56
C SER A 24 -7.06 -21.09 7.68
N GLU A 25 -7.19 -22.28 8.28
CA GLU A 25 -6.96 -23.62 7.68
C GLU A 25 -7.98 -24.02 6.61
N ARG A 26 -8.43 -23.11 5.75
CA ARG A 26 -9.08 -23.49 4.51
C ARG A 26 -7.99 -23.83 3.51
N ALA A 27 -7.52 -25.08 3.58
CA ALA A 27 -6.83 -25.72 2.49
C ALA A 27 -7.65 -25.46 1.22
N LEU A 28 -7.15 -24.59 0.35
CA LEU A 28 -7.68 -24.45 -0.99
C LEU A 28 -7.53 -25.83 -1.62
N VAL A 29 -8.64 -26.58 -1.71
CA VAL A 29 -8.72 -27.66 -2.68
C VAL A 29 -8.43 -26.96 -4.01
N LEU A 30 -7.31 -27.31 -4.64
CA LEU A 30 -6.89 -26.73 -5.90
C LEU A 30 -7.89 -27.20 -6.96
N LEU A 31 -9.03 -26.49 -7.04
CA LEU A 31 -10.12 -26.78 -7.98
C LEU A 31 -9.66 -26.61 -9.44
N LEU A 32 -8.59 -25.84 -9.64
CA LEU A 32 -7.97 -25.63 -10.94
C LEU A 32 -7.00 -26.77 -11.28
N PRO A 33 -6.98 -27.25 -12.55
CA PRO A 33 -5.98 -28.18 -13.06
C PRO A 33 -4.52 -27.67 -12.91
N THR A 34 -3.88 -27.98 -11.79
CA THR A 34 -2.57 -27.41 -11.40
C THR A 34 -1.47 -27.63 -12.43
N GLY A 35 -1.53 -28.75 -13.17
CA GLY A 35 -0.59 -29.09 -14.23
C GLY A 35 -0.53 -28.06 -15.37
N VAL A 36 -1.60 -27.29 -15.60
CA VAL A 36 -1.62 -26.22 -16.62
C VAL A 36 -1.45 -24.85 -15.97
N TRP A 37 -2.11 -24.61 -14.85
CA TRP A 37 -2.19 -23.27 -14.26
C TRP A 37 -0.91 -22.83 -13.55
N ILE A 38 -0.18 -23.76 -12.93
CA ILE A 38 1.14 -23.46 -12.34
C ILE A 38 2.14 -23.02 -13.41
N PRO A 39 2.41 -23.81 -14.48
CA PRO A 39 3.36 -23.39 -15.51
C PRO A 39 2.89 -22.13 -16.25
N ALA A 40 1.58 -21.94 -16.45
CA ALA A 40 1.05 -20.71 -17.03
C ALA A 40 1.35 -19.48 -16.15
N GLY A 41 1.15 -19.58 -14.84
CA GLY A 41 1.48 -18.50 -13.89
C GLY A 41 2.97 -18.18 -13.87
N VAL A 42 3.82 -19.22 -13.85
CA VAL A 42 5.28 -19.07 -13.94
C VAL A 42 5.68 -18.39 -15.26
N ALA A 43 5.10 -18.82 -16.38
CA ALA A 43 5.37 -18.24 -17.69
C ALA A 43 4.95 -16.77 -17.75
N ALA A 44 3.81 -16.39 -17.18
CA ALA A 44 3.35 -15.00 -17.12
C ALA A 44 4.32 -14.11 -16.31
N VAL A 45 4.76 -14.57 -15.14
CA VAL A 45 5.74 -13.85 -14.31
C VAL A 45 7.07 -13.73 -15.06
N ALA A 46 7.59 -14.83 -15.61
CA ALA A 46 8.83 -14.83 -16.38
C ALA A 46 8.74 -13.87 -17.58
N ALA A 47 7.63 -13.90 -18.32
CA ALA A 47 7.39 -13.00 -19.44
C ALA A 47 7.38 -11.54 -18.99
N SER A 48 6.70 -11.18 -17.90
CA SER A 48 6.69 -9.80 -17.38
C SER A 48 8.09 -9.30 -17.02
N ALA A 49 8.90 -10.15 -16.38
CA ALA A 49 10.28 -9.82 -16.03
C ALA A 49 11.17 -9.68 -17.27
N LEU A 50 11.04 -10.59 -18.25
CA LEU A 50 11.81 -10.56 -19.50
C LEU A 50 11.45 -9.35 -20.37
N ILE A 51 10.17 -8.98 -20.44
CA ILE A 51 9.72 -7.77 -21.12
C ILE A 51 10.37 -6.55 -20.47
N LEU A 52 10.32 -6.44 -19.14
CA LEU A 52 10.92 -5.32 -18.43
C LEU A 52 12.45 -5.28 -18.60
N PHE A 53 13.11 -6.45 -18.61
CA PHE A 53 14.55 -6.57 -18.83
C PHE A 53 14.98 -6.16 -20.25
N ALA A 54 14.20 -6.55 -21.27
CA ALA A 54 14.51 -6.27 -22.67
C ALA A 54 14.16 -4.84 -23.10
N LEU A 55 13.18 -4.19 -22.44
CA LEU A 55 12.74 -2.86 -22.81
C LEU A 55 13.76 -1.78 -22.41
N PRO A 56 14.15 -0.88 -23.34
CA PRO A 56 15.01 0.24 -22.98
C PRO A 56 14.24 1.23 -22.09
N GLY A 57 14.92 1.81 -21.10
CA GLY A 57 14.28 2.68 -20.10
C GLY A 57 13.46 3.85 -20.68
N ARG A 58 13.81 4.35 -21.87
CA ARG A 58 13.03 5.38 -22.58
C ARG A 58 11.61 4.93 -22.95
N VAL A 59 11.42 3.67 -23.31
CA VAL A 59 10.11 3.12 -23.69
C VAL A 59 9.26 2.94 -22.45
N VAL A 60 9.86 2.44 -21.36
CA VAL A 60 9.20 2.35 -20.05
C VAL A 60 8.77 3.74 -19.57
N ALA A 61 9.67 4.73 -19.62
CA ALA A 61 9.36 6.11 -19.24
C ALA A 61 8.26 6.74 -20.11
N ALA A 62 8.23 6.43 -21.41
CA ALA A 62 7.19 6.91 -22.31
C ALA A 62 5.82 6.26 -22.00
N LEU A 63 5.80 4.96 -21.69
CA LEU A 63 4.57 4.23 -21.33
C LEU A 63 3.93 4.77 -20.05
N PHE A 64 4.76 5.14 -19.06
CA PHE A 64 4.30 5.70 -17.78
C PHE A 64 4.24 7.23 -17.77
N ARG A 65 4.30 7.89 -18.92
CA ARG A 65 4.20 9.35 -18.98
C ARG A 65 2.78 9.78 -18.58
N PRO A 66 2.61 10.62 -17.53
CA PRO A 66 1.29 11.01 -17.07
C PRO A 66 0.58 11.87 -18.11
N LEU A 67 -0.67 11.52 -18.40
CA LEU A 67 -1.57 12.38 -19.17
C LEU A 67 -2.05 13.51 -18.25
N ARG A 68 -1.86 14.77 -18.67
CA ARG A 68 -2.33 15.93 -17.93
C ARG A 68 -3.83 16.14 -18.20
N LEU A 69 -4.67 15.63 -17.32
CA LEU A 69 -6.14 15.74 -17.41
C LEU A 69 -6.71 17.05 -16.82
N GLY A 70 -5.92 18.12 -16.85
CA GLY A 70 -6.25 19.39 -16.17
C GLY A 70 -5.81 19.39 -14.70
N SER A 71 -5.70 20.58 -14.10
CA SER A 71 -5.32 20.75 -12.69
C SER A 71 -6.55 21.08 -11.86
N ALA A 72 -6.96 20.17 -10.98
CA ALA A 72 -7.85 20.54 -9.88
C ALA A 72 -7.07 21.42 -8.89
N PRO A 73 -7.69 22.46 -8.30
CA PRO A 73 -7.06 23.23 -7.22
C PRO A 73 -6.69 22.27 -6.08
N ALA A 74 -5.41 22.27 -5.68
CA ALA A 74 -4.99 21.48 -4.54
C ALA A 74 -5.74 21.96 -3.27
N PRO A 75 -6.19 21.04 -2.39
CA PRO A 75 -6.84 21.43 -1.16
C PRO A 75 -5.91 22.30 -0.31
N PRO A 76 -6.44 23.27 0.47
CA PRO A 76 -5.61 24.12 1.32
C PRO A 76 -4.70 23.27 2.20
N GLY A 77 -3.42 23.64 2.32
CA GLY A 77 -2.43 22.81 3.03
C GLY A 77 -2.71 22.55 4.52
N ARG A 78 -3.67 23.27 5.13
CA ARG A 78 -4.20 22.94 6.47
C ARG A 78 -5.24 21.81 6.42
N LEU A 79 -6.13 21.84 5.44
CA LEU A 79 -7.16 20.82 5.24
C LEU A 79 -6.53 19.47 4.85
N ALA A 80 -5.56 19.49 3.93
CA ALA A 80 -4.80 18.30 3.55
C ALA A 80 -4.04 17.67 4.73
N ARG A 81 -3.46 18.50 5.61
CA ARG A 81 -2.83 18.02 6.84
C ARG A 81 -3.84 17.43 7.82
N GLY A 82 -4.98 18.10 8.02
CA GLY A 82 -6.03 17.63 8.91
C GLY A 82 -6.60 16.28 8.46
N THR A 83 -6.91 16.16 7.17
CA THR A 83 -7.41 14.91 6.56
C THR A 83 -6.37 13.80 6.61
N SER A 84 -5.09 14.09 6.38
CA SER A 84 -4.01 13.12 6.55
C SER A 84 -3.84 12.63 7.99
N VAL A 85 -3.89 13.53 8.98
CA VAL A 85 -3.83 13.14 10.41
C VAL A 85 -5.06 12.31 10.80
N ALA A 86 -6.25 12.68 10.32
CA ALA A 86 -7.46 11.90 10.52
C ALA A 86 -7.34 10.51 9.87
N GLY A 87 -6.75 10.42 8.66
CA GLY A 87 -6.45 9.16 7.99
C GLY A 87 -5.48 8.29 8.80
N CYS A 88 -4.46 8.88 9.41
CA CYS A 88 -3.55 8.17 10.32
C CYS A 88 -4.28 7.64 11.55
N ALA A 89 -5.13 8.45 12.18
CA ALA A 89 -5.91 8.03 13.33
C ALA A 89 -6.88 6.91 12.97
N LEU A 90 -7.56 7.02 11.83
CA LEU A 90 -8.43 5.97 11.30
C LEU A 90 -7.65 4.67 11.05
N LEU A 91 -6.47 4.76 10.43
CA LEU A 91 -5.61 3.59 10.21
C LEU A 91 -5.21 2.95 11.54
N ALA A 92 -4.84 3.73 12.56
CA ALA A 92 -4.51 3.20 13.88
C ALA A 92 -5.72 2.49 14.53
N VAL A 93 -6.92 3.08 14.45
CA VAL A 93 -8.17 2.45 14.92
C VAL A 93 -8.46 1.16 14.16
N LEU A 94 -8.30 1.15 12.83
CA LEU A 94 -8.48 -0.06 12.02
C LEU A 94 -7.47 -1.14 12.39
N VAL A 95 -6.20 -0.79 12.62
CA VAL A 95 -5.18 -1.75 13.06
C VAL A 95 -5.57 -2.35 14.41
N LEU A 96 -5.96 -1.53 15.38
CA LEU A 96 -6.43 -2.02 16.68
C LEU A 96 -7.67 -2.93 16.52
N ALA A 97 -8.65 -2.51 15.73
CA ALA A 97 -9.85 -3.30 15.44
C ALA A 97 -9.54 -4.59 14.68
N GLY A 98 -8.52 -4.58 13.81
CA GLY A 98 -8.07 -5.77 13.08
C GLY A 98 -7.34 -6.77 13.97
N LEU A 99 -6.57 -6.28 14.94
CA LEU A 99 -5.82 -7.12 15.88
C LEU A 99 -6.70 -7.69 17.00
N THR A 100 -7.71 -6.95 17.43
CA THR A 100 -8.64 -7.34 18.52
C THR A 100 -9.95 -7.94 18.03
N GLY A 101 -10.28 -7.77 16.75
CA GLY A 101 -11.53 -8.20 16.14
C GLY A 101 -11.51 -9.64 15.60
N PRO A 102 -12.55 -10.00 14.81
CA PRO A 102 -12.68 -11.34 14.24
C PRO A 102 -11.51 -11.71 13.33
N ARG A 103 -11.10 -12.99 13.32
CA ARG A 103 -10.07 -13.49 12.38
C ARG A 103 -10.61 -13.85 11.00
N ASP A 104 -11.94 -13.87 10.84
CA ASP A 104 -12.57 -14.03 9.53
C ASP A 104 -12.30 -12.78 8.68
N PRO A 105 -11.60 -12.88 7.53
CA PRO A 105 -11.28 -11.73 6.69
C PRO A 105 -12.50 -10.99 6.16
N LEU A 106 -13.66 -11.64 6.05
CA LEU A 106 -14.89 -11.00 5.60
C LEU A 106 -15.59 -10.22 6.72
N ALA A 107 -15.27 -10.49 7.98
CA ALA A 107 -15.80 -9.77 9.14
C ALA A 107 -14.79 -8.82 9.78
N ASN A 108 -13.48 -9.00 9.53
CA ASN A 108 -12.43 -8.20 10.10
C ASN A 108 -12.39 -6.79 9.46
N PRO A 109 -12.58 -5.70 10.23
CA PRO A 109 -12.63 -4.36 9.68
C PRO A 109 -11.35 -3.91 8.96
N LEU A 110 -10.17 -4.30 9.48
CA LEU A 110 -8.90 -4.00 8.84
C LEU A 110 -8.77 -4.71 7.49
N SER A 111 -9.15 -5.99 7.46
CA SER A 111 -9.09 -6.78 6.22
C SER A 111 -10.02 -6.18 5.16
N LEU A 112 -11.26 -5.85 5.51
CA LEU A 112 -12.20 -5.19 4.59
C LEU A 112 -11.70 -3.82 4.14
N ALA A 113 -11.16 -3.01 5.06
CA ALA A 113 -10.64 -1.69 4.72
C ALA A 113 -9.45 -1.77 3.76
N VAL A 114 -8.55 -2.74 3.93
CA VAL A 114 -7.38 -2.92 3.04
C VAL A 114 -7.79 -3.52 1.70
N TRP A 115 -8.51 -4.64 1.71
CA TRP A 115 -8.80 -5.37 0.46
C TRP A 115 -9.90 -4.72 -0.36
N THR A 116 -10.96 -4.24 0.29
CA THR A 116 -12.09 -3.61 -0.42
C THR A 116 -11.91 -2.11 -0.49
N GLY A 117 -11.66 -1.46 0.65
CA GLY A 117 -11.52 0.00 0.69
C GLY A 117 -10.30 0.50 -0.11
N PHE A 118 -9.11 0.02 0.25
CA PHE A 118 -7.86 0.54 -0.28
C PHE A 118 -7.49 -0.02 -1.65
N TRP A 119 -7.74 -1.31 -1.93
CA TRP A 119 -7.35 -1.91 -3.21
C TRP A 119 -8.43 -1.88 -4.29
N ILE A 120 -9.71 -1.73 -3.95
CA ILE A 120 -10.80 -1.69 -4.93
C ILE A 120 -11.41 -0.29 -4.99
N LEU A 121 -11.99 0.19 -3.89
CA LEU A 121 -12.76 1.43 -3.90
C LEU A 121 -11.88 2.66 -4.12
N LEU A 122 -10.73 2.76 -3.46
CA LEU A 122 -9.85 3.92 -3.57
C LEU A 122 -9.26 4.09 -4.98
N PRO A 123 -8.72 3.07 -5.67
CA PRO A 123 -8.25 3.20 -7.04
C PRO A 123 -9.37 3.54 -8.02
N LEU A 124 -10.57 2.97 -7.85
CA LEU A 124 -11.75 3.33 -8.65
C LEU A 124 -12.13 4.80 -8.44
N ALA A 125 -12.17 5.25 -7.19
CA ALA A 125 -12.46 6.63 -6.85
C ALA A 125 -11.37 7.58 -7.37
N GLN A 126 -10.09 7.17 -7.34
CA GLN A 126 -8.99 7.94 -7.90
C GLN A 126 -9.05 8.03 -9.43
N ALA A 127 -9.46 6.96 -10.11
CA ALA A 127 -9.71 6.98 -11.54
C ALA A 127 -10.86 7.94 -11.93
N ALA A 128 -11.86 8.09 -11.05
CA ALA A 128 -13.01 8.97 -11.29
C ALA A 128 -12.80 10.43 -10.86
N LEU A 129 -12.12 10.66 -9.73
CA LEU A 129 -12.05 11.97 -9.05
C LEU A 129 -10.64 12.61 -9.11
N GLY A 130 -9.64 11.89 -9.60
CA GLY A 130 -8.25 12.34 -9.59
C GLY A 130 -7.52 12.04 -8.28
N ASP A 131 -6.52 12.84 -7.93
CA ASP A 131 -5.63 12.58 -6.78
C ASP A 131 -6.32 12.72 -5.42
N LEU A 132 -6.94 11.63 -4.97
CA LEU A 132 -7.51 11.50 -3.63
C LEU A 132 -6.43 11.21 -2.59
N TRP A 133 -5.38 10.47 -2.98
CA TRP A 133 -4.33 10.04 -2.08
C TRP A 133 -3.54 11.23 -1.51
N GLY A 134 -3.29 12.26 -2.31
CA GLY A 134 -2.66 13.50 -1.87
C GLY A 134 -3.37 14.15 -0.67
N ALA A 135 -4.68 13.97 -0.53
CA ALA A 135 -5.45 14.47 0.60
C ALA A 135 -5.50 13.50 1.79
N ILE A 136 -5.85 12.23 1.55
CA ILE A 136 -6.22 11.30 2.63
C ILE A 136 -5.07 10.42 3.14
N ASN A 137 -3.90 10.45 2.50
CA ASN A 137 -2.77 9.60 2.89
C ASN A 137 -2.49 9.71 4.39
N PRO A 138 -2.27 8.59 5.11
CA PRO A 138 -2.12 8.62 6.57
C PRO A 138 -0.73 9.06 7.05
N TRP A 139 0.11 9.60 6.16
CA TRP A 139 1.54 9.78 6.43
C TRP A 139 1.99 11.24 6.45
N SER A 140 1.56 12.05 5.47
CA SER A 140 2.08 13.41 5.25
C SER A 140 1.80 14.37 6.40
N GLY A 141 0.62 14.27 7.02
CA GLY A 141 0.19 15.05 8.18
C GLY A 141 1.03 14.74 9.42
N PRO A 142 1.05 13.48 9.90
CA PRO A 142 1.92 13.06 11.01
C PRO A 142 3.40 13.40 10.77
N ALA A 143 3.91 13.14 9.57
CA ALA A 143 5.29 13.48 9.19
C ALA A 143 5.57 14.99 9.33
N ALA A 144 4.62 15.84 8.94
CA ALA A 144 4.73 17.29 9.12
C ALA A 144 4.69 17.72 10.60
N LEU A 145 3.94 17.02 11.46
CA LEU A 145 3.88 17.30 12.90
C LEU A 145 5.20 16.97 13.60
N ILE A 146 5.88 15.89 13.20
CA ILE A 146 7.18 15.49 13.76
C ILE A 146 8.38 16.18 13.09
N GLY A 147 8.13 17.15 12.19
CA GLY A 147 9.17 17.97 11.57
C GLY A 147 9.97 17.29 10.45
N VAL A 148 9.46 16.20 9.86
CA VAL A 148 10.10 15.56 8.69
C VAL A 148 9.98 16.51 7.49
N ARG A 149 11.13 16.95 6.97
CA ARG A 149 11.17 17.85 5.81
C ARG A 149 10.74 17.11 4.55
N ARG A 150 9.91 17.75 3.72
CA ARG A 150 9.24 17.27 2.49
C ARG A 150 10.15 16.74 1.36
N GLY A 151 11.43 16.44 1.59
CA GLY A 151 12.37 16.02 0.54
C GLY A 151 12.11 14.64 -0.07
N LEU A 152 11.12 13.88 0.42
CA LEU A 152 10.89 12.48 0.05
C LEU A 152 9.59 12.22 -0.73
N TRP A 153 8.75 13.23 -0.98
CA TRP A 153 7.47 13.05 -1.68
C TRP A 153 7.38 14.00 -2.89
N PRO A 154 7.38 13.49 -4.13
CA PRO A 154 7.04 14.31 -5.29
C PRO A 154 5.55 14.65 -5.21
N GLY A 155 5.26 15.94 -5.04
CA GLY A 155 3.91 16.49 -5.09
C GLY A 155 3.35 16.52 -6.50
#